data_AF-A0A443SF95-F1
#
_entry.id   AF-A0A443SF95-F1
#
_cell.length_a   1.000
_cell.length_b   1.000
_cell.length_c   1.000
_cell.angle_alpha   90.00
_cell.angle_beta   90.00
_cell.angle_gamma   90.00
#
_symmetry.space_group_name_H-M   'P 1'
#
loop_
_entity.id
_entity.type
_entity.pdbx_description
1 polymer ?
#
loop_
_entity_poly.entity_id
_entity_poly.type
_entity_poly.pdbx_seq_one_letter_code
_entity_poly.pdbx_strand_id
1 'polypeptide(L)' 'MRIMRIEVPERAVVGQSYQLKCIFELEGSDLNSVKWYRNESEFYRFEPKRSPKFKYFPLPGITINVSGCCVYVYTTQFIS' A
#
# COMPACT_ATOMS: atom_id res chain seq x y z
N MET A 1 -11.14 15.31 2.27
CA MET A 1 -10.55 14.14 1.59
C MET A 1 -11.64 13.12 1.35
N ARG A 2 -11.74 12.64 0.10
CA ARG A 2 -12.66 11.59 -0.32
C ARG A 2 -11.91 10.51 -1.09
N ILE A 3 -12.13 9.24 -0.77
CA ILE A 3 -11.60 8.12 -1.55
C ILE A 3 -12.48 7.97 -2.79
N MET A 4 -11.86 8.02 -3.97
CA MET A 4 -12.54 7.88 -5.26
C MET A 4 -12.54 6.43 -5.73
N ARG A 5 -11.39 5.76 -5.60
CA ARG A 5 -11.24 4.38 -6.06
C ARG A 5 -10.10 3.67 -5.33
N ILE A 6 -10.32 2.40 -5.04
CA ILE A 6 -9.30 1.48 -4.56
C ILE A 6 -9.16 0.38 -5.61
N GLU A 7 -7.95 0.20 -6.15
CA GLU A 7 -7.62 -0.88 -7.08
C GLU A 7 -6.66 -1.84 -6.39
N VAL A 8 -7.15 -3.04 -6.09
CA VAL A 8 -6.39 -4.13 -5.47
C VAL A 8 -6.77 -5.45 -6.15
N PRO A 9 -5.85 -6.43 -6.23
CA PRO A 9 -6.20 -7.75 -6.72
C PRO A 9 -7.17 -8.44 -5.75
N GLU A 10 -8.17 -9.15 -6.28
CA GLU A 10 -9.09 -9.98 -5.47
C GLU A 10 -8.35 -11.15 -4.81
N ARG A 11 -7.36 -11.71 -5.51
CA ARG A 11 -6.49 -12.79 -5.04
C ARG A 11 -5.06 -12.52 -5.44
N ALA A 12 -4.14 -12.78 -4.51
CA ALA A 12 -2.70 -12.70 -4.76
C ALA A 12 -2.10 -14.10 -4.89
N VAL A 13 -1.29 -14.31 -5.92
CA VAL A 13 -0.60 -15.56 -6.23
C VAL A 13 0.87 -15.43 -5.85
N VAL A 14 1.40 -16.48 -5.21
CA VAL A 14 2.80 -16.57 -4.78
C VAL A 14 3.74 -16.35 -5.96
N GLY A 15 4.78 -15.54 -5.74
CA GLY A 15 5.78 -15.18 -6.74
C GLY A 15 5.33 -14.09 -7.72
N GLN A 16 4.06 -13.66 -7.69
CA GLN A 16 3.56 -12.58 -8.53
C GLN A 16 3.63 -11.22 -7.83
N SER A 17 3.71 -10.18 -8.67
CA SER A 17 3.73 -8.78 -8.24
C SER A 17 2.38 -8.14 -8.50
N TYR A 18 1.88 -7.40 -7.53
CA TYR A 18 0.59 -6.73 -7.62
C TYR A 18 0.74 -5.26 -7.28
N GLN A 19 0.02 -4.41 -8.02
CA GLN A 19 -0.04 -3.00 -7.74
C GLN A 19 -1.24 -2.69 -6.85
N LEU A 20 -1.02 -1.95 -5.76
CA LEU A 20 -2.08 -1.38 -4.95
C LEU A 20 -2.23 0.10 -5.28
N LYS A 21 -3.42 0.53 -5.70
CA LYS A 21 -3.71 1.94 -5.96
C LYS A 21 -4.84 2.45 -5.10
N CYS A 22 -4.64 3.65 -4.56
CA CYS A 22 -5.67 4.42 -3.87
C CYS A 22 -5.75 5.78 -4.54
N ILE A 23 -6.88 6.05 -5.22
CA ILE A 23 -7.18 7.32 -5.87
C ILE A 23 -8.10 8.08 -4.92
N PHE A 24 -7.70 9.29 -4.54
CA PHE A 24 -8.44 10.14 -3.62
C PHE A 24 -8.36 11.60 -4.04
N GLU A 25 -9.39 12.35 -3.69
CA GLU A 25 -9.47 13.80 -3.86
C GLU A 25 -9.28 14.48 -2.51
N LEU A 26 -8.45 15.52 -2.49
CA LEU A 26 -8.17 16.26 -1.27
C LEU A 26 -9.14 17.42 -1.05
N GLU A 27 -9.84 17.94 -2.06
CA GLU A 27 -10.87 18.97 -1.90
C GLU A 27 -10.40 20.17 -1.03
N GLY A 28 -9.15 20.61 -1.19
CA GLY A 28 -8.54 21.68 -0.38
C GLY A 28 -8.07 21.29 1.02
N SER A 29 -8.24 20.02 1.43
CA SER A 29 -7.67 19.46 2.66
C SER A 29 -6.26 18.91 2.45
N ASP A 30 -5.54 18.70 3.55
CA ASP A 30 -4.23 18.06 3.52
C ASP A 30 -4.32 16.55 3.73
N LEU A 31 -3.54 15.79 2.97
CA LEU A 31 -3.36 14.38 3.22
C LEU A 31 -2.48 14.17 4.46
N ASN A 32 -3.02 13.55 5.50
CA ASN A 32 -2.22 13.15 6.66
C ASN A 32 -1.40 11.88 6.36
N SER A 33 -2.08 10.79 6.02
CA SER A 33 -1.42 9.54 5.65
C SER A 33 -2.28 8.61 4.79
N VAL A 34 -1.66 7.84 3.91
CA VAL A 34 -2.24 6.61 3.30
C VAL A 34 -1.56 5.42 3.94
N LYS A 35 -2.32 4.43 4.40
CA LYS A 35 -1.80 3.22 5.05
C LYS A 35 -2.39 1.98 4.40
N TRP A 36 -1.58 0.96 4.21
CA TRP A 36 -2.04 -0.36 3.80
C TRP A 36 -1.88 -1.36 4.93
N TYR A 37 -2.94 -2.13 5.14
CA TYR A 37 -3.04 -3.18 6.15
C TYR A 37 -3.38 -4.50 5.47
N ARG A 38 -2.82 -5.59 5.98
CA ARG A 38 -3.32 -6.94 5.76
C ARG A 38 -3.82 -7.42 7.11
N ASN A 39 -5.12 -7.67 7.21
CA ASN A 39 -5.80 -7.86 8.49
C ASN A 39 -5.55 -6.64 9.40
N GLU A 40 -4.92 -6.85 10.55
CA GLU A 40 -4.60 -5.79 11.52
C GLU A 40 -3.16 -5.28 11.43
N SER A 41 -2.33 -5.90 10.57
CA SER A 41 -0.92 -5.57 10.44
C SER A 41 -0.71 -4.55 9.33
N GLU A 42 -0.21 -3.38 9.71
CA GLU A 42 0.26 -2.37 8.78
C GLU A 42 1.51 -2.90 8.06
N PHE A 43 1.58 -2.71 6.75
CA PHE A 43 2.79 -3.06 5.97
C PHE A 43 3.36 -1.87 5.19
N TYR A 44 2.56 -0.85 4.90
CA TYR A 44 3.00 0.37 4.20
C TYR A 44 2.32 1.62 4.73
N ARG A 45 3.06 2.74 4.76
CA ARG A 45 2.54 4.08 5.04
C ARG A 45 3.18 5.15 4.16
N PHE A 46 2.36 6.02 3.61
CA PHE A 46 2.75 7.29 2.99
C PHE A 46 2.27 8.46 3.86
N GLU A 47 3.19 9.32 4.30
CA GLU A 47 2.96 10.53 5.10
C GLU A 47 3.63 11.73 4.37
N PRO A 48 2.94 12.47 3.49
CA PRO A 48 3.56 13.50 2.65
C PRO A 48 4.22 14.63 3.44
N LYS A 49 3.74 14.88 4.66
CA LYS A 49 4.25 15.89 5.60
C LYS A 49 5.42 15.42 6.47
N ARG A 50 5.84 14.15 6.38
CA ARG A 50 6.96 13.60 7.17
C ARG A 50 8.17 13.28 6.30
N SER A 51 9.33 13.23 6.95
CA SER A 51 10.55 12.65 6.41
C SER A 51 10.96 11.44 7.27
N PRO A 52 11.12 10.23 6.70
CA PRO A 52 10.84 9.90 5.29
C PRO A 52 9.34 9.93 4.99
N LYS A 53 9.00 10.24 3.73
CA LYS A 53 7.60 10.27 3.25
C LYS A 53 6.95 8.89 3.24
N PHE A 54 7.77 7.83 3.13
CA PHE A 54 7.32 6.45 3.05
C PHE A 54 7.91 5.63 4.18
N LYS A 55 7.12 4.71 4.73
CA LYS A 55 7.56 3.72 5.71
C LYS A 55 7.03 2.34 5.34
N TYR A 56 7.86 1.34 5.59
CA TYR A 56 7.55 -0.06 5.37
C TYR A 56 7.64 -0.79 6.69
N PHE A 57 6.69 -1.69 6.92
CA PHE A 57 6.67 -2.55 8.08
C PHE A 57 6.76 -3.98 7.55
N PRO A 58 7.83 -4.73 7.90
CA PRO A 58 7.97 -6.10 7.44
C PRO A 58 6.76 -6.94 7.84
N LEU A 59 6.13 -7.59 6.87
CA LEU A 59 5.05 -8.52 7.10
C LEU A 59 5.36 -9.84 6.40
N PRO A 60 5.35 -10.99 7.10
CA PRO A 60 5.62 -12.29 6.48
C PRO A 60 4.74 -12.53 5.26
N GLY A 61 5.36 -13.02 4.18
CA GLY A 61 4.69 -13.27 2.91
C GLY A 61 4.37 -12.01 2.08
N ILE A 62 4.76 -10.80 2.51
CA ILE A 62 4.66 -9.56 1.75
C ILE A 62 6.04 -8.93 1.60
N THR A 63 6.43 -8.63 0.36
CA THR A 63 7.57 -7.75 0.07
C THR A 63 7.07 -6.54 -0.70
N ILE A 64 7.57 -5.35 -0.36
CA ILE A 64 7.11 -4.10 -0.94
C ILE A 64 8.21 -3.52 -1.82
N ASN A 65 7.87 -3.16 -3.06
CA ASN A 65 8.68 -2.33 -3.92
C ASN A 65 7.91 -1.06 -4.24
N VAL A 66 8.52 0.11 -4.01
CA VAL A 66 7.92 1.39 -4.36
C VAL A 66 8.67 1.96 -5.53
N SER A 67 7.96 2.11 -6.66
CA SER A 67 8.46 2.88 -7.78
C SER A 67 7.54 4.08 -8.02
N GLY A 68 8.10 5.29 -7.84
CA GLY A 68 7.57 6.61 -8.23
C GLY A 68 6.15 6.98 -7.79
N CYS A 69 5.15 6.25 -8.28
CA CYS A 69 3.71 6.50 -8.13
C CYS A 69 2.99 5.31 -7.45
N CYS A 70 3.62 4.14 -7.40
CA CYS A 70 2.92 2.87 -7.24
C CYS A 70 3.56 2.01 -6.14
N VAL A 71 2.72 1.37 -5.33
CA VAL A 71 3.15 0.35 -4.37
C VAL A 71 2.97 -1.02 -5.00
N TYR A 72 4.07 -1.73 -5.21
CA TYR A 72 4.06 -3.12 -5.65
C TYR A 72 4.23 -4.04 -4.45
N VAL A 73 3.40 -5.06 -4.40
CA VAL A 73 3.45 -6.12 -3.39
C VAL A 73 3.77 -7.44 -4.07
N TYR A 74 4.76 -8.14 -3.54
CA TYR A 74 5.14 -9.49 -3.94
C TYR A 74 4.73 -10.44 -2.84
N THR A 75 4.05 -11.52 -3.20
CA THR A 75 3.70 -12.55 -2.21
C THR A 75 4.72 -13.68 -2.23
N THR A 76 5.35 -13.97 -1.09
CA THR A 76 6.48 -14.90 -1.01
C THR A 76 6.16 -16.21 -0.29
N GLN A 77 4.92 -16.41 0.19
CA GLN A 77 4.51 -17.62 0.90
C GLN A 77 3.11 -18.07 0.47
N PHE A 78 2.92 -19.40 0.40
CA PHE A 78 1.62 -20.04 0.19
C PHE A 78 0.68 -19.69 1.35
N ILE A 79 -0.57 -19.32 1.02
CA ILE A 79 -1.64 -19.27 2.01
C ILE A 79 -2.08 -20.73 2.19
N SER A 80 -1.60 -21.39 3.24
CA SER A 80 -2.21 -22.63 3.75
C SER A 80 -3.40 -22.29 4.63
#